data_AF-A0A517XZD9-F1
#
_entry.id   AF-A0A517XZD9-F1
#
_cell.length_a   1.000
_cell.length_b   1.000
_cell.length_c   1.000
_cell.angle_alpha   90.00
_cell.angle_beta   90.00
_cell.angle_gamma   90.00
#
_symmetry.space_group_name_H-M   'P 1'
#
loop_
_entity.id
_entity.type
_entity.pdbx_description
1 polymer ?
#
loop_
_entity_poly.entity_id
_entity_poly.type
_entity_poly.pdbx_seq_one_letter_code
_entity_poly.pdbx_strand_id
1 'polypeptide(L)'
;MLVTFDGDSYSVKTGDTVIEAATQALDPSKSPKTLDSKVTAGPNKGAVLLGIYEIRGDRLTVCFDPEGKERPTAFKADAGTRTLVVHNRVKK
;
A
#
# COMPACT_ATOMS: atom_id res chain seq x y z
N MET A 1 -9.52 -9.04 6.87
CA MET A 1 -8.29 -8.23 6.86
C MET A 1 -8.69 -6.77 6.95
N LEU A 2 -8.12 -6.02 7.89
CA LEU A 2 -8.35 -4.59 8.08
C LEU A 2 -7.04 -3.85 7.90
N VAL A 3 -7.05 -2.76 7.15
CA VAL A 3 -5.92 -1.84 7.05
C VAL A 3 -6.28 -0.58 7.81
N THR A 4 -5.47 -0.23 8.80
CA THR A 4 -5.62 0.98 9.59
C THR A 4 -4.50 1.93 9.23
N PHE A 5 -4.85 3.15 8.83
CA PHE A 5 -3.91 4.23 8.56
C PHE A 5 -3.93 5.21 9.74
N ASP A 6 -2.77 5.55 10.26
CA ASP A 6 -2.55 6.52 11.34
C ASP A 6 -1.40 7.46 10.95
N GLY A 7 -1.75 8.63 10.42
CA GLY A 7 -0.80 9.54 9.78
C GLY A 7 -0.03 8.85 8.65
N ASP A 8 1.30 8.85 8.76
CA ASP A 8 2.22 8.23 7.81
C ASP A 8 2.44 6.74 8.11
N SER A 9 1.77 6.14 9.08
CA SER A 9 1.90 4.72 9.41
C SER A 9 0.64 3.95 9.02
N TYR A 10 0.81 2.68 8.66
CA TYR A 10 -0.32 1.75 8.55
C TYR A 10 0.01 0.39 9.15
N SER A 11 -1.05 -0.30 9.54
CA SER A 11 -1.00 -1.69 9.97
C SER A 11 -2.06 -2.52 9.26
N VAL A 12 -1.69 -3.76 8.93
CA VAL A 12 -2.58 -4.76 8.37
C VAL A 12 -2.86 -5.80 9.44
N LYS A 13 -4.14 -5.99 9.74
CA LYS A 13 -4.61 -6.96 10.73
C LYS A 13 -5.47 -8.03 10.09
N THR A 14 -5.33 -9.26 10.56
CA THR A 14 -6.25 -10.37 10.29
C THR A 14 -6.76 -10.88 11.63
N GLY A 15 -8.05 -10.65 11.90
CA GLY A 15 -8.60 -10.78 13.26
C GLY A 15 -7.91 -9.79 14.19
N ASP A 16 -7.46 -10.27 15.35
CA ASP A 16 -6.75 -9.47 16.36
C ASP A 16 -5.24 -9.41 16.14
N THR A 17 -4.71 -10.14 15.16
CA THR A 17 -3.26 -10.23 14.90
C THR A 17 -2.82 -9.22 13.86
N VAL A 18 -1.78 -8.43 14.18
CA VAL A 18 -1.08 -7.59 13.21
C VAL A 18 -0.13 -8.47 12.40
N ILE A 19 -0.36 -8.56 11.09
CA ILE A 19 0.45 -9.37 10.18
C ILE A 19 1.51 -8.56 9.44
N GLU A 20 1.30 -7.26 9.29
CA GLU A 20 2.23 -6.32 8.69
C GLU A 20 2.04 -4.92 9.28
N ALA A 21 3.14 -4.17 9.40
CA ALA A 21 3.09 -2.74 9.67
C ALA A 21 4.18 -2.03 8.87
N ALA A 22 3.93 -0.79 8.50
CA ALA A 22 4.84 -0.01 7.68
C ALA A 22 4.58 1.49 7.80
N THR A 23 5.54 2.29 7.35
CA THR A 23 5.41 3.73 7.19
C THR A 23 5.35 4.09 5.72
N GLN A 24 4.48 5.01 5.32
CA GLN A 24 4.27 5.44 3.95
C GLN A 24 4.71 6.89 3.77
N ALA A 25 5.48 7.15 2.72
CA ALA A 25 5.63 8.49 2.18
C ALA A 25 4.71 8.63 0.97
N LEU A 26 3.79 9.60 0.99
CA LEU A 26 2.85 9.86 -0.09
C LEU A 26 3.27 11.11 -0.87
N ASP A 27 3.38 11.00 -2.19
CA ASP A 27 3.58 12.15 -3.07
C ASP A 27 2.35 12.34 -3.98
N PRO A 28 1.43 13.24 -3.60
CA PRO A 28 0.23 13.53 -4.36
C PRO A 28 0.48 14.43 -5.59
N SER A 29 1.71 14.95 -5.78
CA SER A 29 2.05 15.84 -6.90
C SER A 29 2.27 15.09 -8.23
N LYS A 30 2.46 13.76 -8.17
CA LYS A 30 2.66 12.90 -9.34
C LYS A 30 1.32 12.40 -9.90
N SER A 31 1.33 12.07 -11.18
CA SER A 31 0.19 11.44 -11.87
C SER A 31 0.69 10.19 -12.62
N PRO A 32 0.31 8.96 -12.18
CA PRO A 32 -0.46 8.63 -10.97
C PRO A 32 0.26 9.04 -9.67
N LYS A 33 -0.50 9.25 -8.58
CA LYS A 33 0.08 9.60 -7.27
C LYS A 33 0.95 8.45 -6.77
N THR A 34 2.10 8.77 -6.17
CA THR A 34 3.10 7.77 -5.81
C THR A 34 3.15 7.58 -4.30
N LEU A 35 3.52 6.37 -3.87
CA LEU A 35 3.75 6.06 -2.46
C LEU A 35 5.00 5.20 -2.28
N ASP A 36 5.70 5.39 -1.17
CA ASP A 36 6.82 4.55 -0.75
C ASP A 36 6.50 3.95 0.61
N SER A 37 6.36 2.63 0.68
CA SER A 37 6.03 1.93 1.91
C SER A 37 7.26 1.24 2.48
N LYS A 38 7.74 1.69 3.63
CA LYS A 38 8.83 1.06 4.37
C LYS A 38 8.26 0.13 5.41
N VAL A 39 8.45 -1.18 5.22
CA VAL A 39 7.89 -2.21 6.10
C VAL A 39 8.66 -2.24 7.43
N THR A 40 7.95 -2.01 8.53
CA THR A 40 8.48 -1.96 9.89
C THR A 40 8.23 -3.24 10.69
N ALA A 41 7.23 -4.04 10.31
CA ALA A 41 6.94 -5.36 10.89
C ALA A 41 6.29 -6.30 9.87
N GLY A 42 6.46 -7.60 10.04
CA GLY A 42 5.95 -8.64 9.14
C GLY A 42 7.07 -9.35 8.35
N PRO A 43 6.70 -10.25 7.42
CA PRO A 43 7.67 -11.06 6.67
C PRO A 43 8.60 -10.23 5.78
N ASN A 44 8.14 -9.06 5.33
CA ASN A 44 8.90 -8.16 4.47
C ASN A 44 9.62 -7.04 5.25
N LYS A 45 9.81 -7.18 6.56
CA LYS A 45 10.43 -6.13 7.41
C LYS A 45 11.78 -5.67 6.85
N GLY A 46 11.93 -4.35 6.71
CA GLY A 46 13.12 -3.72 6.14
C GLY A 46 13.03 -3.46 4.64
N ALA A 47 12.07 -4.09 3.93
CA ALA A 47 11.83 -3.80 2.53
C ALA A 47 11.18 -2.42 2.34
N VAL A 48 11.45 -1.81 1.17
CA VAL A 48 10.78 -0.61 0.70
C VAL A 48 9.98 -1.00 -0.54
N LEU A 49 8.66 -0.90 -0.45
CA LEU A 49 7.73 -1.20 -1.53
C LEU A 49 7.39 0.11 -2.25
N LEU A 50 7.75 0.18 -3.53
CA LEU A 50 7.46 1.33 -4.38
C LEU A 50 6.12 1.12 -5.06
N GLY A 51 5.24 2.11 -4.94
CA GLY A 51 3.88 1.99 -5.44
C GLY A 51 3.27 3.27 -5.96
N ILE A 52 2.05 3.12 -6.43
CA ILE A 52 1.13 4.19 -6.81
C ILE A 52 -0.19 3.98 -6.10
N TYR A 53 -0.90 5.07 -5.83
CA TYR A 53 -2.21 5.02 -5.21
C TYR A 53 -3.19 5.99 -5.84
N GLU A 54 -4.47 5.68 -5.65
CA GLU A 54 -5.57 6.55 -6.01
C GLU A 54 -6.66 6.45 -4.96
N ILE A 55 -7.24 7.59 -4.60
CA ILE A 55 -8.41 7.66 -3.71
C ILE A 55 -9.55 8.26 -4.52
N ARG A 56 -10.63 7.48 -4.67
CA ARG A 56 -11.88 7.91 -5.31
C ARG A 56 -13.04 7.70 -4.34
N GLY A 57 -13.51 8.78 -3.72
CA GLY A 57 -14.52 8.72 -2.68
C GLY A 57 -14.05 7.85 -1.51
N ASP A 58 -14.79 6.78 -1.22
CA ASP A 58 -14.45 5.81 -0.17
C ASP A 58 -13.52 4.67 -0.65
N ARG A 59 -13.10 4.66 -1.91
CA ARG A 59 -12.25 3.61 -2.48
C ARG A 59 -10.79 4.06 -2.56
N LEU A 60 -9.92 3.33 -1.89
CA LEU A 60 -8.47 3.41 -2.03
C LEU A 60 -8.00 2.27 -2.95
N THR A 61 -7.30 2.60 -4.03
CA THR A 61 -6.63 1.64 -4.91
C THR A 61 -5.14 1.84 -4.78
N VAL A 62 -4.39 0.77 -4.56
CA VAL A 62 -2.94 0.78 -4.41
C VAL A 62 -2.33 -0.27 -5.32
N CYS A 63 -1.31 0.09 -6.08
CA CYS A 63 -0.53 -0.83 -6.90
C CYS A 63 0.93 -0.70 -6.52
N PHE A 64 1.60 -1.80 -6.20
CA PHE A 64 3.02 -1.80 -5.85
C PHE A 64 3.74 -3.03 -6.38
N ASP A 65 5.04 -2.90 -6.52
CA ASP A 65 5.94 -4.02 -6.78
C ASP A 65 6.34 -4.67 -5.44
N PRO A 66 5.99 -5.95 -5.18
CA PRO A 66 6.40 -6.64 -3.96
C PRO A 66 7.92 -6.87 -3.88
N GLU A 67 8.65 -6.86 -5.00
CA GLU A 67 10.11 -6.92 -5.01
C GLU A 67 10.77 -5.55 -4.74
N GLY A 68 10.00 -4.45 -4.81
CA GLY A 68 10.49 -3.09 -4.59
C GLY A 68 11.48 -2.58 -5.64
N LYS A 69 11.54 -3.22 -6.82
CA LYS A 69 12.52 -2.88 -7.89
C LYS A 69 12.01 -1.77 -8.79
N GLU A 70 10.73 -1.82 -9.16
CA GLU A 70 10.13 -0.85 -10.08
C GLU A 70 8.84 -0.26 -9.55
N ARG A 71 8.66 1.05 -9.75
CA ARG A 71 7.39 1.70 -9.44
C ARG A 71 6.39 1.43 -10.58
N PRO A 72 5.19 0.89 -10.29
CA PRO A 72 4.15 0.76 -11.31
C PRO A 72 3.74 2.12 -11.88
N THR A 73 3.50 2.19 -13.19
CA THR A 73 3.04 3.40 -13.88
C THR A 73 1.54 3.39 -14.17
N ALA A 74 0.88 2.25 -13.96
CA ALA A 74 -0.55 2.07 -14.12
C ALA A 74 -1.11 1.11 -13.06
N PHE A 75 -2.40 1.27 -12.73
CA PHE A 75 -3.13 0.40 -11.81
C PHE A 75 -3.51 -0.93 -12.49
N LYS A 76 -2.50 -1.73 -12.84
CA LYS A 76 -2.67 -3.05 -13.46
C LYS A 76 -1.84 -4.07 -12.69
N ALA A 77 -2.48 -5.17 -12.31
CA ALA A 77 -1.78 -6.36 -11.89
C ALA A 77 -1.35 -7.10 -13.16
N ASP A 78 -0.05 -7.25 -13.35
CA ASP A 78 0.53 -8.12 -14.36
C ASP A 78 0.89 -9.45 -13.68
N ALA A 79 0.85 -10.56 -14.43
CA ALA A 79 1.03 -11.90 -13.88
C ALA A 79 2.40 -12.05 -13.17
N GLY A 80 2.42 -11.87 -11.85
CA GLY A 80 3.54 -12.19 -10.97
C GLY A 80 4.46 -11.03 -10.57
N THR A 81 4.34 -9.84 -11.14
CA THR A 81 5.27 -8.72 -10.87
C THR A 81 4.64 -7.55 -10.11
N ARG A 82 3.31 -7.46 -10.07
CA ARG A 82 2.60 -6.32 -9.49
C ARG A 82 1.42 -6.75 -8.65
N THR A 83 1.32 -6.18 -7.46
CA THR A 83 0.20 -6.39 -6.55
C THR A 83 -0.73 -5.19 -6.63
N LEU A 84 -1.99 -5.43 -7.03
CA LEU A 84 -3.06 -4.44 -7.01
C LEU A 84 -4.02 -4.74 -5.87
N VAL A 85 -4.19 -3.78 -4.97
CA VAL A 85 -5.07 -3.89 -3.81
C VAL A 85 -6.11 -2.79 -3.84
N VAL A 86 -7.34 -3.15 -3.53
CA VAL A 86 -8.47 -2.23 -3.44
C VAL A 86 -9.07 -2.34 -2.05
N HIS A 87 -9.15 -1.21 -1.36
CA HIS A 87 -9.76 -1.08 -0.05
C HIS A 87 -10.95 -0.13 -0.11
N ASN A 88 -12.02 -0.48 0.60
CA ASN A 88 -13.13 0.43 0.85
C ASN A 88 -13.02 0.96 2.28
N ARG A 89 -13.20 2.26 2.45
CA ARG A 89 -13.20 2.93 3.75
C ARG A 89 -14.36 2.40 4.58
N VAL A 90 -14.04 1.85 5.75
CA VAL A 90 -15.03 1.52 6.77
C VAL A 90 -15.42 2.82 7.47
N LYS A 91 -16.70 3.18 7.41
CA LYS A 91 -17.25 4.34 8.14
C LYS A 91 -17.57 3.87 9.56
N LYS A 92 -17.06 4.58 10.55
CA LYS A 92 -17.43 4.41 11.97
C LYS A 92 -18.56 5.35 12.31
#